data_AF-A0A2U3PGS1-F1
#
_entry.id   AF-A0A2U3PGS1-F1
#
_cell.length_a   1.000
_cell.length_b   1.000
_cell.length_c   1.000
_cell.angle_alpha   90.00
_cell.angle_beta   90.00
_cell.angle_gamma   90.00
#
_symmetry.space_group_name_H-M   'P 1'
#
loop_
_entity.id
_entity.type
_entity.pdbx_description
1 polymer ?
#
loop_
_entity_poly.entity_id
_entity_poly.type
_entity_poly.pdbx_seq_one_letter_code
_entity_poly.pdbx_strand_id
1 'polypeptide(L)'
;MRSGDRPRTADSVGQPRRPGSVMSSEHATERVPLSEIREGDMLQNPKSGNWIKITNTYSTEDGAVAKAHRVYYGDGGEEIDSRHVTGLVTRQVRE
;
A
#
# COMPACT_ATOMS: atom_id res chain seq x y z
N MET A 1 -47.38 -31.31 -41.42
CA MET A 1 -47.66 -30.74 -40.09
C MET A 1 -46.34 -30.65 -39.34
N ARG A 2 -45.77 -29.46 -39.13
CA ARG A 2 -44.56 -29.29 -38.32
C ARG A 2 -44.79 -28.09 -37.39
N SER A 3 -44.88 -28.40 -36.11
CA SER A 3 -45.25 -27.53 -35.00
C SER A 3 -44.30 -26.33 -34.86
N GLY A 4 -44.88 -25.21 -34.43
CA GLY A 4 -44.18 -23.95 -34.17
C GLY A 4 -43.57 -23.83 -32.77
N ASP A 5 -43.21 -22.57 -32.50
CA ASP A 5 -42.85 -21.91 -31.24
C ASP A 5 -41.38 -21.93 -30.75
N ARG A 6 -40.73 -20.75 -30.91
CA ARG A 6 -39.60 -20.20 -30.12
C ARG A 6 -40.20 -19.58 -28.83
N PRO A 7 -39.46 -19.25 -27.73
CA PRO A 7 -38.07 -18.73 -27.70
C PRO A 7 -37.21 -19.02 -26.42
N ARG A 8 -35.97 -18.47 -26.42
CA ARG A 8 -34.99 -18.30 -25.31
C ARG A 8 -34.33 -19.61 -24.83
N THR A 9 -33.00 -19.67 -24.67
CA THR A 9 -32.18 -18.73 -23.89
C THR A 9 -30.79 -18.64 -24.49
N ALA A 10 -30.28 -17.41 -24.56
CA ALA A 10 -28.88 -17.14 -24.87
C ALA A 10 -28.00 -17.88 -23.87
N ASP A 11 -27.25 -18.86 -24.36
CA ASP A 11 -26.11 -19.41 -23.64
C ASP A 11 -24.99 -18.37 -23.74
N SER A 12 -25.17 -17.29 -22.98
CA SER A 12 -24.08 -16.42 -22.57
C SER A 12 -23.26 -17.25 -21.60
N VAL A 13 -22.40 -18.13 -22.14
CA VAL A 13 -21.32 -18.75 -21.38
C VAL A 13 -20.57 -17.59 -20.76
N GLY A 14 -20.76 -17.43 -19.45
CA GLY A 14 -20.16 -16.36 -18.68
C GLY A 14 -18.66 -16.45 -18.86
N GLN A 15 -18.14 -15.60 -19.74
CA GLN A 15 -16.79 -15.10 -19.68
C GLN A 15 -16.52 -14.86 -18.19
N PRO A 16 -15.50 -15.49 -17.57
CA PRO A 16 -15.13 -15.07 -16.24
C PRO A 16 -14.88 -13.59 -16.39
N ARG A 17 -15.74 -12.80 -15.75
CA ARG A 17 -15.46 -11.40 -15.48
C ARG A 17 -14.20 -11.48 -14.64
N ARG A 18 -13.04 -11.52 -15.30
CA ARG A 18 -11.85 -10.90 -14.77
C ARG A 18 -12.39 -9.54 -14.33
N PRO A 19 -12.45 -9.22 -13.03
CA PRO A 19 -12.60 -7.82 -12.66
C PRO A 19 -11.52 -7.16 -13.51
N GLY A 20 -11.97 -6.34 -14.47
CA GLY A 20 -11.08 -5.66 -15.39
C GLY A 20 -9.97 -5.15 -14.52
N SER A 21 -8.73 -5.59 -14.84
CA SER A 21 -7.53 -5.19 -14.11
C SER A 21 -7.79 -3.74 -13.79
N VAL A 22 -8.04 -3.44 -12.51
CA VAL A 22 -8.04 -2.06 -12.08
C VAL A 22 -6.72 -1.61 -12.68
N MET A 23 -6.76 -0.64 -13.59
CA MET A 23 -5.57 0.12 -13.91
C MET A 23 -5.28 0.89 -12.62
N SER A 24 -4.95 0.15 -11.55
CA SER A 24 -4.05 0.58 -10.53
C SER A 24 -2.86 1.01 -11.37
N SER A 25 -2.64 2.32 -11.45
CA SER A 25 -1.29 2.79 -11.68
C SER A 25 -0.45 1.97 -10.71
N GLU A 26 0.24 0.94 -11.21
CA GLU A 26 1.01 0.01 -10.40
C GLU A 26 2.19 0.83 -9.94
N HIS A 27 1.98 1.69 -8.95
CA HIS A 27 3.09 2.36 -8.34
C HIS A 27 3.96 1.25 -7.80
N ALA A 28 5.15 1.11 -8.38
CA ALA A 28 6.08 0.11 -7.92
C ALA A 28 6.27 0.34 -6.41
N THR A 29 6.31 -0.74 -5.66
CA THR A 29 6.52 -0.68 -4.22
C THR A 29 7.78 -1.46 -3.89
N GLU A 30 8.53 -0.95 -2.94
CA GLU A 30 9.73 -1.61 -2.45
C GLU A 30 9.68 -1.72 -0.93
N ARG A 31 10.34 -2.76 -0.41
CA ARG A 31 10.51 -2.92 1.03
C ARG A 31 11.89 -2.38 1.41
N VAL A 32 11.88 -1.24 2.09
CA VAL A 32 13.11 -0.56 2.52
C VAL A 32 13.17 -0.47 4.03
N PRO A 33 14.38 -0.49 4.62
CA PRO A 33 14.55 -0.21 6.03
C PRO A 33 14.09 1.21 6.34
N LEU A 34 13.51 1.38 7.54
CA LEU A 34 13.06 2.70 8.01
C LEU A 34 14.16 3.76 7.90
N SER A 35 15.43 3.40 8.12
CA SER A 35 16.57 4.30 8.02
C SER A 35 16.72 5.00 6.66
N GLU A 36 16.18 4.43 5.58
CA GLU A 36 16.25 4.97 4.22
C GLU A 36 15.07 5.88 3.86
N ILE A 37 14.09 5.98 4.74
CA ILE A 37 12.88 6.78 4.54
C ILE A 37 13.17 8.26 4.74
N ARG A 38 12.59 9.07 3.85
CA ARG A 38 12.71 10.53 3.89
C ARG A 38 11.35 11.20 3.84
N GLU A 39 11.32 12.47 4.24
CA GLU A 39 10.16 13.33 4.04
C GLU A 39 9.82 13.42 2.56
N GLY A 40 8.52 13.33 2.26
CA GLY A 40 7.98 13.22 0.91
C GLY A 40 7.73 11.79 0.45
N ASP A 41 8.35 10.78 1.08
CA ASP A 41 8.12 9.38 0.75
C ASP A 41 6.69 8.96 1.10
N MET A 42 6.11 8.12 0.25
CA MET A 42 4.81 7.48 0.48
C MET A 42 5.07 6.11 1.10
N LEU A 43 4.62 5.91 2.34
CA LEU A 43 4.77 4.65 3.07
C LEU A 43 3.44 4.01 3.36
N GLN A 44 3.40 2.69 3.31
CA GLN A 44 2.29 1.94 3.86
C GLN A 44 2.48 1.79 5.37
N ASN A 45 1.55 2.35 6.16
CA ASN A 45 1.54 2.17 7.59
C ASN A 45 1.20 0.70 7.92
N PRO A 46 2.09 -0.05 8.59
CA PRO A 46 1.85 -1.46 8.90
C PRO A 46 0.72 -1.67 9.92
N LYS A 47 0.33 -0.62 10.68
CA LYS A 47 -0.77 -0.70 11.65
C LYS A 47 -2.14 -0.56 10.99
N SER A 48 -2.30 0.42 10.11
CA SER A 48 -3.59 0.76 9.48
C SER A 48 -3.74 0.18 8.07
N GLY A 49 -2.64 -0.19 7.41
CA GLY A 49 -2.61 -0.59 6.00
C GLY A 49 -2.72 0.59 5.03
N ASN A 50 -2.88 1.81 5.54
CA ASN A 50 -3.05 3.02 4.75
C ASN A 50 -1.73 3.52 4.20
N TRP A 51 -1.80 4.22 3.08
CA TRP A 51 -0.68 4.98 2.55
C TRP A 51 -0.63 6.35 3.22
N ILE A 52 0.53 6.67 3.79
CA ILE A 52 0.80 7.95 4.44
C ILE A 52 1.97 8.61 3.73
N LYS A 53 1.86 9.91 3.47
CA LYS A 53 3.01 10.68 2.99
C LYS A 53 3.78 11.18 4.19
N ILE A 54 5.07 10.84 4.27
CA ILE A 54 5.92 11.30 5.37
C ILE A 54 6.12 12.80 5.25
N THR A 55 5.73 13.55 6.27
CA THR A 55 5.83 15.01 6.34
C THR A 55 6.93 15.47 7.28
N ASN A 56 7.24 14.68 8.31
CA ASN A 56 8.28 15.00 9.28
C ASN A 56 8.93 13.72 9.82
N THR A 57 10.24 13.76 10.03
CA THR A 57 10.99 12.65 10.65
C THR A 57 11.70 13.12 11.91
N TYR A 58 11.31 12.58 13.06
CA TYR A 58 11.98 12.85 14.33
C TYR A 58 12.94 11.71 14.68
N SER A 59 14.19 12.04 14.97
CA SER A 59 15.21 11.08 15.42
C SER A 59 15.63 11.45 16.84
N THR A 60 15.35 10.58 17.81
CA THR A 60 15.89 10.75 19.17
C THR A 60 17.27 10.09 19.21
N GLU A 61 18.31 10.93 19.23
CA GLU A 61 19.66 10.51 19.58
C GLU A 61 19.77 10.50 21.11
N ASP A 62 19.24 9.46 21.74
CA ASP A 62 19.46 9.26 23.17
C ASP A 62 20.93 8.84 23.33
N GLY A 63 21.75 9.73 23.88
CA GLY A 63 23.22 9.69 23.89
C GLY A 63 23.89 8.52 24.64
N ALA A 64 23.23 7.38 24.76
CA ALA A 64 23.71 6.21 25.48
C ALA A 64 23.54 4.93 24.65
N VAL A 65 24.27 4.78 23.53
CA VAL A 65 24.55 3.48 22.85
C VAL A 65 23.32 2.62 22.47
N ALA A 66 22.11 3.12 22.65
CA ALA A 66 20.86 2.39 22.58
C ALA A 66 20.07 2.88 21.38
N LYS A 67 20.20 2.16 20.26
CA LYS A 67 19.36 2.19 19.05
C LYS A 67 18.57 3.50 18.88
N ALA A 68 19.18 4.48 18.20
CA ALA A 68 18.50 5.69 17.76
C ALA A 68 17.18 5.28 17.07
N HIS A 69 16.05 5.59 17.72
CA HIS A 69 14.74 5.29 17.18
C HIS A 69 14.22 6.53 16.47
N ARG A 70 13.62 6.29 15.31
CA ARG A 70 13.01 7.30 14.46
C ARG A 70 11.50 7.18 14.49
N VAL A 71 10.82 8.32 14.52
CA VAL A 71 9.36 8.43 14.41
C VAL A 71 9.06 9.20 13.13
N TYR A 72 8.26 8.60 12.25
CA TYR A 72 7.87 9.18 10.97
C TYR A 72 6.42 9.63 11.06
N TYR A 73 6.17 10.91 10.82
CA TYR A 73 4.84 11.50 10.85
C TYR A 73 4.28 11.60 9.43
N GLY A 74 3.04 11.15 9.26
CA GLY A 74 2.28 11.20 8.01
C GLY A 74 1.36 12.43 7.92
N ASP A 75 0.96 12.77 6.70
CA ASP A 75 0.03 13.89 6.44
C ASP A 75 -1.37 13.68 7.05
N GLY A 76 -1.78 12.42 7.26
CA GLY A 76 -3.05 12.06 7.91
C GLY A 76 -3.02 12.11 9.45
N GLY A 77 -1.96 12.62 10.06
CA GLY A 77 -1.75 12.56 11.53
C GLY A 77 -1.37 11.16 12.03
N GLU A 78 -1.14 10.21 11.12
CA GLU A 78 -0.62 8.89 11.42
C GLU A 78 0.88 8.98 11.73
N GLU A 79 1.37 8.09 12.59
CA GLU A 79 2.79 8.00 12.90
C GLU A 79 3.29 6.54 12.81
N ILE A 80 4.53 6.40 12.35
CA ILE A 80 5.26 5.14 12.31
C ILE A 80 6.44 5.27 13.26
N ASP A 81 6.32 4.66 14.43
CA ASP A 81 7.44 4.50 15.35
C ASP A 81 8.28 3.29 14.94
N SER A 82 9.56 3.53 14.65
CA SER A 82 10.51 2.48 14.28
C SER A 82 10.65 1.34 15.29
N ARG A 83 10.30 1.57 16.57
CA ARG A 83 10.28 0.51 17.60
C ARG A 83 9.16 -0.50 17.39
N HIS A 84 8.09 -0.12 16.71
CA HIS A 84 6.91 -0.96 16.47
C HIS A 84 6.89 -1.60 15.08
N VAL A 85 7.90 -1.31 14.25
CA VAL A 85 8.01 -1.88 12.91
C VAL A 85 9.14 -2.90 12.89
N THR A 86 8.87 -4.05 12.31
CA THR A 86 9.81 -5.17 12.18
C THR A 86 10.81 -4.97 11.03
N GLY A 87 11.51 -3.83 11.06
CA GLY A 87 12.68 -3.54 10.22
C GLY A 87 12.37 -2.92 8.85
N LEU A 88 11.46 -3.51 8.08
CA LEU A 88 11.18 -3.07 6.70
C LEU A 88 9.77 -2.49 6.57
N VAL A 89 9.68 -1.34 5.91
CA VAL A 89 8.40 -0.72 5.50
C VAL A 89 8.24 -0.79 3.99
N THR A 90 6.98 -0.84 3.55
CA THR A 90 6.64 -0.73 2.14
C THR A 90 6.62 0.75 1.75
N ARG A 91 7.51 1.15 0.85
CA ARG A 91 7.56 2.47 0.23
C ARG A 91 7.01 2.39 -1.20
N GLN A 92 6.29 3.42 -1.60
CA GLN A 92 5.91 3.64 -2.99
C GLN A 92 7.07 4.31 -3.74
N VAL A 93 7.50 3.71 -4.85
CA VAL A 93 8.44 4.32 -5.80
C VAL A 93 7.67 4.89 -6.99
N ARG A 94 8.22 5.96 -7.57
CA ARG A 94 7.78 6.47 -8.87
C ARG A 94 8.70 5.86 -9.92
N GLU A 95 8.13 5.20 -10.93
CA GLU A 95 8.86 4.78 -12.13
C GLU A 95 9.40 5.98 -12.92
#